data_AF-B7P0K8-F1
#
_entry.id   AF-B7P0K8-F1
#
_cell.length_a   1.000
_cell.length_b   1.000
_cell.length_c   1.000
_cell.angle_alpha   90.00
_cell.angle_beta   90.00
_cell.angle_gamma   90.00
#
_symmetry.space_group_name_H-M   'P 1'
#
loop_
_entity.id
_entity.type
_entity.pdbx_description
1 polymer ?
#
loop_
_entity_poly.entity_id
_entity_poly.type
_entity_poly.pdbx_seq_one_letter_code
_entity_poly.pdbx_strand_id
1 'polypeptide(L)'
;GQEFIVRIPKQTKKRHHVMRFNAAHKQDISKWTQIRIERENNLKEMKMEDDMPKFGAGSEFGRDQKEEARRKKYGIIMKKYNPDDQPWLLRVGGKGGKK
;
A
#
# COMPACT_ATOMS: atom_id res chain seq x y z
N GLY A 1 6.10 14.69 -43.21
CA GLY A 1 5.91 14.19 -41.83
C GLY A 1 7.18 14.46 -41.05
N GLN A 2 7.09 14.67 -39.74
CA GLN A 2 8.28 14.89 -38.91
C GLN A 2 8.77 13.53 -38.39
N GLU A 3 10.03 13.19 -38.66
CA GLU A 3 10.63 11.92 -38.28
C GLU A 3 11.51 12.11 -37.03
N PHE A 4 11.40 11.17 -36.09
CA PHE A 4 12.14 11.20 -34.83
C PHE A 4 12.82 9.86 -34.57
N ILE A 5 14.05 9.91 -34.07
CA ILE A 5 14.80 8.72 -33.64
C ILE A 5 14.48 8.46 -32.17
N VAL A 6 13.81 7.35 -31.89
CA VAL A 6 13.50 6.91 -30.52
C VAL A 6 14.61 6.01 -29.99
N ARG A 7 15.02 6.21 -28.72
CA ARG A 7 16.04 5.39 -28.05
C ARG A 7 15.50 4.82 -26.75
N ILE A 8 15.82 3.56 -26.47
CA ILE A 8 15.46 2.87 -25.23
C ILE A 8 16.75 2.57 -24.44
N PRO A 9 17.10 3.36 -23.43
CA PRO A 9 18.28 3.12 -22.62
C PRO A 9 18.08 1.89 -21.71
N LYS A 10 19.06 0.98 -21.70
CA LYS A 10 18.97 -0.29 -20.96
C LYS A 10 19.31 -0.18 -19.46
N GLN A 11 20.06 0.84 -19.06
CA GLN A 11 20.40 1.09 -17.66
C GLN A 11 19.97 2.49 -17.26
N THR A 12 19.15 2.59 -16.21
CA THR A 12 18.76 3.85 -15.60
C THR A 12 19.04 3.76 -14.11
N LYS A 13 19.68 4.79 -13.53
CA LYS A 13 19.90 4.88 -12.07
C LYS A 13 18.61 5.22 -11.30
N LYS A 14 17.53 5.59 -12.01
CA LYS A 14 16.24 6.01 -11.46
C LYS A 14 15.13 5.05 -11.90
N ARG A 15 14.21 4.75 -10.99
CA ARG A 15 12.96 4.05 -11.28
C ARG A 15 11.91 5.08 -11.70
N HIS A 16 11.19 4.79 -12.78
CA HIS A 16 10.11 5.65 -13.28
C HIS A 16 8.77 5.04 -12.84
N HIS A 17 7.91 5.86 -12.23
CA HIS A 17 6.58 5.46 -11.79
C HIS A 17 5.55 6.47 -12.30
N VAL A 18 4.31 6.02 -12.44
CA VAL A 18 3.19 6.88 -12.86
C VAL A 18 2.33 7.19 -11.65
N MET A 19 2.08 8.48 -11.41
CA MET A 19 1.11 8.96 -10.43
C MET A 19 -0.09 9.51 -11.18
N ARG A 20 -1.29 9.05 -10.84
CA ARG A 20 -2.55 9.46 -11.49
C ARG A 20 -3.42 10.22 -10.51
N PHE A 21 -3.95 11.36 -10.94
CA PHE A 21 -4.95 12.12 -10.20
C PHE A 21 -6.32 11.95 -10.82
N ASN A 22 -7.37 11.98 -9.99
CA ASN A 22 -8.73 12.02 -10.48
C ASN A 22 -9.03 13.40 -11.10
N ALA A 23 -9.50 13.42 -12.35
CA ALA A 23 -9.86 14.65 -13.06
C ALA A 23 -10.96 15.45 -12.34
N ALA A 24 -11.87 14.77 -11.64
CA ALA A 24 -12.95 15.42 -10.89
C ALA A 24 -12.42 16.33 -9.77
N HIS A 25 -11.26 16.02 -9.19
CA HIS A 25 -10.68 16.79 -8.09
C HIS A 25 -9.91 18.04 -8.56
N LYS A 26 -9.80 18.26 -9.89
CA LYS A 26 -9.19 19.45 -10.51
C LYS A 26 -7.89 19.88 -9.83
N GLN A 27 -7.00 18.91 -9.58
CA GLN A 27 -5.73 19.15 -8.90
C GLN A 27 -4.84 20.06 -9.75
N ASP A 28 -4.39 21.15 -9.15
CA ASP A 28 -3.51 22.14 -9.79
C ASP A 28 -2.12 22.06 -9.16
N ILE A 29 -1.20 21.42 -9.88
CA ILE A 29 0.17 21.16 -9.44
C ILE A 29 0.95 22.45 -9.25
N SER A 30 0.61 23.52 -9.98
CA SER A 30 1.31 24.81 -9.90
C SER A 30 1.17 25.47 -8.52
N LYS A 31 0.12 25.12 -7.76
CA LYS A 31 -0.15 25.67 -6.42
C LYS A 31 0.63 24.97 -5.31
N TRP A 32 1.36 23.90 -5.62
CA TRP A 32 2.05 23.10 -4.61
C TRP A 32 3.40 23.73 -4.28
N THR A 33 3.54 24.27 -3.07
CA THR A 33 4.79 24.90 -2.61
C THR A 33 5.73 23.93 -1.91
N GLN A 34 5.18 22.98 -1.15
CA GLN A 34 5.93 21.97 -0.41
C GLN A 34 5.21 20.63 -0.51
N ILE A 35 5.98 19.57 -0.80
CA ILE A 35 5.47 18.22 -1.03
C ILE A 35 6.31 17.23 -0.25
N ARG A 36 5.66 16.26 0.40
CA ARG A 36 6.30 15.11 1.01
C ARG A 36 5.60 13.84 0.54
N ILE A 37 6.37 12.89 0.01
CA ILE A 37 5.88 11.59 -0.45
C ILE A 37 6.58 10.51 0.36
N GLU A 38 5.81 9.66 1.02
CA GLU A 38 6.32 8.59 1.89
C GLU A 38 5.55 7.30 1.66
N ARG A 39 6.13 6.16 2.05
CA ARG A 39 5.38 4.91 2.16
C ARG A 39 4.55 4.95 3.45
N GLU A 40 3.31 4.50 3.39
CA GLU A 40 2.51 4.34 4.61
C GLU A 40 3.13 3.29 5.54
N ASN A 41 3.21 3.61 6.84
CA ASN A 41 3.70 2.67 7.85
C ASN A 41 2.52 1.92 8.48
N ASN A 42 1.92 1.00 7.71
CA ASN A 42 0.77 0.21 8.16
C ASN A 42 1.19 -1.09 8.85
N LEU A 43 2.48 -1.22 9.22
CA LEU A 43 3.04 -2.41 9.89
C LEU A 43 2.27 -2.76 11.19
N LYS A 44 1.68 -1.77 11.85
CA LYS A 44 0.91 -1.94 13.09
C LYS A 44 -0.52 -2.43 12.83
N GLU A 45 -1.15 -1.98 11.75
CA GLU A 45 -2.52 -2.36 11.36
C GLU A 45 -2.57 -3.74 10.71
N MET A 46 -1.53 -4.12 9.96
CA MET A 46 -1.41 -5.45 9.35
C MET A 46 -1.38 -6.59 10.37
N LYS A 47 -1.04 -6.31 11.64
CA LYS A 47 -1.06 -7.28 12.75
C LYS A 47 -2.43 -7.41 13.43
N MET A 48 -3.36 -6.49 13.18
CA MET A 48 -4.67 -6.42 13.84
C MET A 48 -5.79 -7.13 13.06
N GLU A 49 -5.55 -7.59 11.83
CA GLU A 49 -6.57 -8.24 11.00
C GLU A 49 -7.02 -9.64 11.52
N ASP A 50 -6.42 -10.13 12.62
CA ASP A 50 -6.69 -11.45 13.20
C ASP A 50 -7.45 -11.41 14.55
N ASP A 51 -8.14 -10.31 14.89
CA ASP A 51 -8.94 -10.26 16.13
C ASP A 51 -10.42 -10.60 15.87
N MET A 52 -10.69 -11.86 15.49
CA MET A 52 -12.06 -12.39 15.46
C MET A 52 -12.52 -12.74 16.89
N PRO A 53 -13.73 -12.33 17.34
CA PRO A 53 -14.15 -12.50 18.72
C PRO A 53 -14.22 -13.99 19.10
N LYS A 54 -13.46 -14.36 20.12
CA LYS A 54 -13.30 -15.76 20.59
C LYS A 54 -14.55 -16.34 21.28
N PHE A 55 -15.48 -15.49 21.73
CA PHE A 55 -16.71 -15.91 22.39
C PHE A 55 -17.87 -14.98 21.99
N GLY A 56 -19.02 -15.54 21.61
CA GLY A 56 -20.24 -14.79 21.28
C GLY A 56 -20.94 -15.25 20.00
N ALA A 57 -21.99 -14.54 19.58
CA ALA A 57 -22.69 -14.81 18.32
C ALA A 57 -21.72 -14.62 17.12
N GLY A 58 -21.44 -15.71 16.40
CA GLY A 58 -20.46 -15.74 15.31
C GLY A 58 -19.24 -16.63 15.55
N SER A 59 -19.07 -17.22 16.75
CA SER A 59 -18.01 -18.21 17.01
C SER A 59 -18.38 -19.57 16.42
N GLU A 60 -17.59 -20.08 15.46
CA GLU A 60 -17.77 -21.44 14.92
C GLU A 60 -17.12 -22.50 15.83
N PHE A 61 -17.92 -23.44 16.35
CA PHE A 61 -17.44 -24.59 17.12
C PHE A 61 -16.47 -25.44 16.27
N GLY A 62 -15.26 -25.71 16.78
CA GLY A 62 -14.25 -26.52 16.09
C GLY A 62 -13.30 -25.74 15.16
N ARG A 63 -13.42 -24.41 15.07
CA ARG A 63 -12.51 -23.58 14.27
C ARG A 63 -11.06 -23.62 14.77
N ASP A 64 -10.84 -23.54 16.10
CA ASP A 64 -9.49 -23.66 16.69
C ASP A 64 -8.82 -24.98 16.29
N GLN A 65 -9.52 -26.12 16.35
CA GLN A 65 -8.95 -27.42 15.97
C GLN A 65 -8.64 -27.51 14.47
N LYS A 66 -9.53 -26.96 13.62
CA LYS A 66 -9.34 -26.94 12.16
C LYS A 66 -8.22 -25.98 11.74
N GLU A 67 -8.11 -24.83 12.42
CA GLU A 67 -7.07 -23.85 12.21
C GLU A 67 -5.72 -24.32 12.75
N GLU A 68 -5.68 -25.01 13.88
CA GLU A 68 -4.46 -25.63 14.43
C GLU A 68 -3.98 -26.79 13.55
N ALA A 69 -4.88 -27.61 13.00
CA ALA A 69 -4.56 -28.62 12.00
C ALA A 69 -4.09 -28.00 10.68
N ARG A 70 -4.72 -26.91 10.22
CA ARG A 70 -4.27 -26.14 9.05
C ARG A 70 -2.89 -25.52 9.28
N ARG A 71 -2.65 -24.95 10.46
CA ARG A 71 -1.37 -24.32 10.87
C ARG A 71 -0.26 -25.35 11.00
N LYS A 72 -0.57 -26.57 11.49
CA LYS A 72 0.37 -27.72 11.48
C LYS A 72 0.63 -28.24 10.07
N LYS A 73 -0.38 -28.27 9.19
CA LYS A 73 -0.27 -28.83 7.82
C LYS A 73 0.37 -27.88 6.79
N TYR A 74 0.07 -26.58 6.87
CA TYR A 74 0.49 -25.58 5.87
C TYR A 74 1.37 -24.46 6.44
N GLY A 75 1.68 -24.51 7.74
CA GLY A 75 2.42 -23.46 8.43
C GLY A 75 1.57 -22.20 8.67
N ILE A 76 2.24 -21.13 9.11
CA ILE A 76 1.65 -19.79 9.26
C ILE A 76 1.89 -19.05 7.94
N ILE A 77 0.83 -18.69 7.23
CA ILE A 77 0.93 -17.76 6.10
C ILE A 77 1.04 -16.35 6.69
N MET A 78 2.24 -15.97 7.13
CA MET A 78 2.50 -14.58 7.48
C MET A 78 2.58 -13.79 6.18
N LYS A 79 1.62 -12.89 5.94
CA LYS A 79 1.78 -11.84 4.93
C LYS A 79 3.01 -11.03 5.34
N LYS A 80 4.13 -11.21 4.63
CA LYS A 80 5.37 -10.48 4.91
C LYS A 80 5.16 -9.01 4.52
N TYR A 81 5.49 -8.10 5.43
CA TYR A 81 5.49 -6.68 5.14
C TYR A 81 6.56 -6.38 4.09
N ASN A 82 6.14 -5.86 2.93
CA ASN A 82 7.03 -5.31 1.92
C ASN A 82 6.78 -3.80 1.81
N PRO A 83 7.75 -2.93 2.16
CA PRO A 83 7.60 -1.49 2.04
C PRO A 83 7.36 -1.03 0.59
N ASP A 84 7.82 -1.79 -0.42
CA ASP A 84 7.62 -1.45 -1.82
C ASP A 84 6.18 -1.67 -2.31
N ASP A 85 5.45 -2.56 -1.64
CA ASP A 85 4.04 -2.86 -1.92
C ASP A 85 3.08 -1.97 -1.12
N GLN A 86 3.61 -1.15 -0.18
CA GLN A 86 2.78 -0.21 0.56
C GLN A 86 2.37 0.98 -0.30
N PRO A 87 1.15 1.51 -0.11
CA PRO A 87 0.70 2.69 -0.83
C PRO A 87 1.61 3.90 -0.58
N TRP A 88 1.68 4.78 -1.57
CA TRP A 88 2.35 6.07 -1.44
C TRP A 88 1.41 7.09 -0.79
N LEU A 89 1.86 7.70 0.29
CA LEU A 89 1.20 8.82 0.94
C LEU A 89 1.80 10.14 0.46
N LEU A 90 1.00 10.93 -0.24
CA LEU A 90 1.35 12.27 -0.70
C LEU A 90 0.78 13.33 0.25
N ARG A 91 1.63 14.21 0.79
CA ARG A 91 1.24 15.37 1.61
C ARG A 91 1.65 16.66 0.92
N VAL A 92 0.69 17.55 0.69
CA VAL A 92 0.89 18.85 0.03
C VAL A 92 0.65 19.97 1.05
N GLY A 93 1.61 20.89 1.23
CA GLY A 93 1.50 22.03 2.15
C GLY A 93 2.03 21.79 3.57
N GLY A 94 2.94 20.83 3.76
CA GLY A 94 3.62 20.60 5.04
C GLY A 94 2.75 19.93 6.12
N LYS A 95 3.13 20.07 7.39
CA LYS A 95 2.57 19.31 8.55
C LYS A 95 1.09 19.65 8.85
N GLY A 96 0.55 20.71 8.26
CA GLY A 96 -0.87 21.12 8.34
C GLY A 96 -1.60 21.09 6.98
N GLY A 97 -1.00 20.48 5.96
CA GLY A 97 -1.56 20.37 4.62
C GLY A 97 -2.81 19.49 4.54
N LYS A 98 -3.66 19.75 3.54
CA LYS A 98 -5.01 19.18 3.38
C LYS A 98 -5.01 17.65 3.53
N LYS A 99 -5.80 17.15 4.47
CA LYS A 99 -6.26 15.75 4.54
C LYS A 99 -7.28 15.49 3.43
#